data_AF-A0A7R9Y6Z4-F1
#
_entry.id   AF-A0A7R9Y6Z4-F1
#
_cell.length_a   1.000
_cell.length_b   1.000
_cell.length_c   1.000
_cell.angle_alpha   90.00
_cell.angle_beta   90.00
_cell.angle_gamma   90.00
#
_symmetry.space_group_name_H-M   'P 1'
#
loop_
_entity.id
_entity.type
_entity.pdbx_description
1 polymer ?
#
loop_
_entity_poly.entity_id
_entity_poly.type
_entity_poly.pdbx_seq_one_letter_code
_entity_poly.pdbx_strand_id
1 'polypeptide(L)'
;MRLEERLTPSYKSARVVEQWVVESVAGEPLEESSPEAPSPRHAPEAVVTAQLDALRGGDFARARAFASPANVASRGPIELFEKMLNSDMYRSLIDPSGSAEMMKTAQLCADQFVCFVKVRGGGG
;
A
#
# COMPACT_ATOMS: atom_id res chain seq x y z
N MET A 1 -8.72 -9.54 -29.74
CA MET A 1 -8.89 -8.19 -30.34
C MET A 1 -9.10 -7.20 -29.21
N ARG A 2 -8.24 -6.18 -29.07
CA ARG A 2 -8.49 -5.00 -28.23
C ARG A 2 -8.26 -3.76 -29.09
N LEU A 3 -9.32 -3.00 -29.30
CA LEU A 3 -9.29 -1.69 -29.94
C LEU A 3 -8.94 -0.68 -28.83
N GLU A 4 -7.82 0.02 -28.96
CA GLU A 4 -7.47 1.10 -28.04
C GLU A 4 -7.71 2.44 -28.71
N GLU A 5 -8.65 3.21 -28.15
CA GLU A 5 -8.96 4.58 -28.54
C GLU A 5 -7.84 5.50 -28.00
N ARG A 6 -7.12 6.18 -28.90
CA ARG A 6 -6.04 7.12 -28.55
C ARG A 6 -6.45 8.55 -28.88
N LEU A 7 -6.35 9.42 -27.87
CA LEU A 7 -6.44 10.87 -28.02
C LEU A 7 -5.23 11.37 -28.81
N THR A 8 -5.46 11.94 -30.00
CA THR A 8 -4.41 12.55 -30.81
C THR A 8 -4.13 13.99 -30.37
N PRO A 9 -2.86 14.37 -30.12
CA PRO A 9 -2.51 15.73 -29.75
C PRO A 9 -2.58 16.67 -30.97
N SER A 10 -3.20 17.84 -30.77
CA SER A 10 -3.55 18.81 -31.84
C SER A 10 -2.39 19.73 -32.29
N TYR A 11 -1.19 19.59 -31.71
CA TYR A 11 -0.07 20.50 -32.02
C TYR A 11 0.85 19.95 -33.12
N LYS A 12 0.74 20.54 -34.31
CA LYS A 12 1.36 20.10 -35.58
C LYS A 12 2.89 20.24 -35.71
N SER A 13 3.63 20.63 -34.67
CA SER A 13 5.09 20.88 -34.83
C SER A 13 5.98 20.54 -33.64
N ALA A 14 5.47 19.95 -32.56
CA ALA A 14 6.32 19.48 -31.48
C ALA A 14 6.97 18.14 -31.88
N ARG A 15 8.17 18.20 -32.45
CA ARG A 15 9.06 17.02 -32.50
C ARG A 15 9.59 16.78 -31.09
N VAL A 16 9.00 15.82 -30.39
CA VAL A 16 9.56 15.25 -29.17
C VAL A 16 10.74 14.40 -29.62
N VAL A 17 11.96 14.92 -29.47
CA VAL A 17 13.17 14.27 -30.03
C VAL A 17 13.68 13.16 -29.12
N GLU A 18 13.45 13.21 -27.80
CA GLU A 18 13.78 12.10 -26.91
C GLU A 18 13.10 12.33 -25.56
N GLN A 19 12.09 11.51 -25.25
CA GLN A 19 11.47 11.50 -23.93
C GLN A 19 12.14 10.40 -23.11
N TRP A 20 12.95 10.79 -22.13
CA TRP A 20 13.49 9.87 -21.14
C TRP A 20 12.34 9.39 -20.26
N VAL A 21 11.84 8.18 -20.54
CA VAL A 21 10.85 7.51 -19.71
C VAL A 21 11.64 6.65 -18.73
N VAL A 22 11.49 6.94 -17.44
CA VAL A 22 12.01 6.07 -16.39
C VAL A 22 11.19 4.79 -16.43
N GLU A 23 11.79 3.71 -16.95
CA GLU A 23 11.15 2.39 -17.09
C GLU A 23 10.83 1.78 -15.73
N SER A 24 11.73 1.94 -14.76
CA SER A 24 11.52 1.58 -13.36
C SER A 24 12.58 2.27 -12.48
N VAL A 25 12.26 2.46 -11.21
CA VAL A 25 13.22 2.83 -10.17
C VAL A 25 13.42 1.59 -9.31
N ALA A 26 14.54 0.90 -9.50
CA ALA A 26 14.97 -0.13 -8.55
C ALA A 26 15.68 0.57 -7.40
N GLY A 27 15.04 0.61 -6.22
CA GLY A 27 15.71 1.05 -4.99
C GLY A 27 16.84 0.09 -4.61
N GLU A 28 17.80 0.59 -3.82
CA GLU A 28 18.82 -0.22 -3.14
C GLU A 28 18.18 -1.44 -2.44
N PRO A 29 18.89 -2.59 -2.34
CA PRO A 29 18.35 -3.80 -1.74
C PRO A 29 17.82 -3.52 -0.33
N LEU A 30 16.54 -3.84 -0.14
CA LEU A 30 15.83 -3.69 1.13
C LEU A 30 16.61 -4.40 2.24
N GLU A 31 17.03 -3.66 3.27
CA GLU A 31 17.46 -4.25 4.53
C GLU A 31 16.41 -5.27 4.97
N GLU A 32 16.84 -6.50 5.28
CA GLU A 32 15.99 -7.65 5.61
C GLU A 32 15.15 -7.46 6.89
N SER A 33 15.30 -6.34 7.60
CA SER A 33 14.50 -6.03 8.77
C SER A 33 13.15 -5.43 8.38
N SER A 34 12.07 -6.20 8.57
CA SER A 34 10.71 -5.69 8.42
C SER A 34 10.50 -4.46 9.32
N PRO A 35 10.06 -3.32 8.78
CA PRO A 35 9.92 -2.09 9.56
C PRO A 35 8.98 -2.30 10.75
N GLU A 36 9.29 -1.65 11.87
CA GLU A 36 8.44 -1.63 13.06
C GLU A 36 7.50 -0.41 13.08
N ALA A 37 7.88 0.66 12.38
CA ALA A 37 7.16 1.93 12.30
C ALA A 37 7.38 2.62 10.94
N PRO A 38 6.44 3.48 10.52
CA PRO A 38 6.62 4.28 9.32
C PRO A 38 7.77 5.27 9.54
N SER A 39 8.79 5.20 8.70
CA SER A 39 9.96 6.10 8.74
C SER A 39 10.32 6.48 7.31
N PRO A 40 10.79 7.72 7.06
CA PRO A 40 11.24 8.14 5.73
C PRO A 40 12.39 7.31 5.15
N ARG A 41 13.06 6.51 6.00
CA ARG A 41 14.16 5.63 5.60
C ARG A 41 13.68 4.33 4.94
N HIS A 42 12.41 3.98 5.11
CA HIS A 42 11.83 2.77 4.53
C HIS A 42 11.04 3.13 3.27
N ALA A 43 11.13 2.28 2.25
CA ALA A 43 10.26 2.37 1.09
C ALA A 43 8.80 2.24 1.52
N PRO A 44 7.88 3.05 0.96
CA PRO A 44 6.48 3.01 1.36
C PRO A 44 5.83 1.65 1.10
N GLU A 45 6.26 0.91 0.08
CA GLU A 45 5.86 -0.47 -0.19
C GLU A 45 6.23 -1.41 0.96
N ALA A 46 7.42 -1.26 1.55
CA ALA A 46 7.87 -2.10 2.66
C ALA A 46 7.06 -1.83 3.93
N VAL A 47 6.67 -0.57 4.16
CA VAL A 47 5.78 -0.19 5.26
C VAL A 47 4.40 -0.83 5.09
N VAL A 48 3.83 -0.80 3.87
CA VAL A 48 2.54 -1.43 3.57
C VAL A 48 2.61 -2.94 3.75
N THR A 49 3.67 -3.59 3.26
CA THR A 49 3.88 -5.03 3.45
C THR A 49 3.95 -5.39 4.93
N ALA A 50 4.75 -4.69 5.73
CA ALA A 50 4.87 -4.94 7.17
C ALA A 50 3.54 -4.72 7.92
N GLN A 51 2.75 -3.73 7.51
CA GLN A 51 1.41 -3.53 8.06
C GLN A 51 0.47 -4.70 7.73
N LEU A 52 0.48 -5.19 6.49
CA LEU A 52 -0.34 -6.32 6.07
C LEU A 52 0.08 -7.63 6.75
N ASP A 53 1.37 -7.82 6.96
CA ASP A 53 1.92 -8.98 7.69
C ASP A 53 1.52 -8.92 9.17
N ALA A 54 1.57 -7.75 9.80
CA ALA A 54 1.08 -7.56 11.17
C ALA A 54 -0.43 -7.87 11.29
N LEU A 55 -1.24 -7.43 10.32
CA LEU A 55 -2.68 -7.75 10.29
C LEU A 55 -2.93 -9.26 10.13
N ARG A 56 -2.22 -9.94 9.23
CA ARG A 56 -2.32 -11.40 9.04
C ARG A 56 -1.87 -12.18 10.26
N GLY A 57 -0.86 -11.68 10.98
CA GLY A 57 -0.37 -12.28 12.22
C GLY A 57 -1.24 -12.01 13.45
N GLY A 58 -2.30 -11.21 13.32
CA GLY A 58 -3.14 -10.79 14.46
C GLY A 58 -2.44 -9.81 15.42
N ASP A 59 -1.31 -9.23 15.01
CA ASP A 59 -0.57 -8.24 15.80
C ASP A 59 -1.16 -6.85 15.57
N PHE A 60 -2.28 -6.59 16.25
CA PHE A 60 -3.03 -5.34 16.14
C PHE A 60 -2.27 -4.14 16.70
N ALA A 61 -1.39 -4.36 17.68
CA ALA A 61 -0.53 -3.32 18.23
C ALA A 61 0.46 -2.82 17.17
N ARG A 62 1.11 -3.74 16.47
CA ARG A 62 2.03 -3.41 15.38
C ARG A 62 1.29 -2.82 14.19
N ALA A 63 0.13 -3.36 13.79
CA ALA A 63 -0.69 -2.76 12.74
C ALA A 63 -1.13 -1.32 13.06
N ARG A 64 -1.38 -1.03 14.34
CA ARG A 64 -1.71 0.33 14.83
C ARG A 64 -0.51 1.26 14.84
N ALA A 65 0.71 0.78 15.03
CA ALA A 65 1.93 1.60 14.95
C ALA A 65 2.12 2.24 13.55
N PHE A 66 1.56 1.62 12.51
CA PHE A 66 1.53 2.18 11.15
C PHE A 66 0.38 3.17 10.91
N ALA A 67 -0.57 3.30 11.84
CA ALA A 67 -1.67 4.25 11.69
C ALA A 67 -1.20 5.70 11.93
N SER A 68 -1.79 6.64 11.19
CA SER A 68 -1.49 8.06 11.40
C SER A 68 -1.91 8.52 12.81
N PRO A 69 -1.22 9.49 13.42
CA PRO A 69 -1.58 10.01 14.75
C PRO A 69 -3.04 10.49 14.84
N ALA A 70 -3.55 11.09 13.77
CA ALA A 70 -4.96 11.50 13.68
C ALA A 70 -5.92 10.30 13.71
N ASN A 71 -5.59 9.20 13.03
CA ASN A 71 -6.37 7.96 13.06
C ASN A 71 -6.30 7.30 14.45
N VAL A 72 -5.13 7.30 15.09
CA VAL A 72 -4.95 6.79 16.45
C VAL A 72 -5.78 7.58 17.46
N ALA A 73 -5.81 8.92 17.33
CA ALA A 73 -6.57 9.81 18.20
C ALA A 73 -8.09 9.67 18.00
N SER A 74 -8.56 9.51 16.76
CA SER A 74 -10.00 9.40 16.47
C SER A 74 -10.58 8.04 16.88
N ARG A 75 -9.79 6.96 16.82
CA ARG A 75 -10.27 5.60 17.07
C ARG A 75 -10.30 5.20 18.54
N GLY A 76 -9.57 5.91 19.40
CA GLY A 76 -9.57 5.66 20.84
C GLY A 76 -8.76 4.42 21.26
N PRO A 77 -9.16 3.66 22.29
CA PRO A 77 -8.40 2.53 22.82
C PRO A 77 -8.10 1.42 21.80
N ILE A 78 -7.06 0.63 22.05
CA ILE A 78 -6.65 -0.47 21.15
C ILE A 78 -7.76 -1.52 21.02
N GLU A 79 -8.49 -1.79 22.10
CA GLU A 79 -9.62 -2.73 22.13
C GLU A 79 -10.70 -2.40 21.09
N LEU A 80 -10.96 -1.11 20.83
CA LEU A 80 -11.91 -0.70 19.79
C LEU A 80 -11.38 -0.96 18.38
N PHE A 81 -10.07 -0.80 18.19
CA PHE A 81 -9.40 -1.13 16.94
C PHE A 81 -9.45 -2.63 16.67
N GLU A 82 -9.17 -3.46 17.69
CA GLU A 82 -9.27 -4.91 17.62
C GLU A 82 -10.70 -5.35 17.32
N LYS A 83 -11.69 -4.83 18.05
CA LYS A 83 -13.11 -5.14 17.82
C LYS A 83 -13.54 -4.81 16.39
N MET A 84 -13.03 -3.70 15.84
CA MET A 84 -13.32 -3.28 14.48
C MET A 84 -12.66 -4.22 13.45
N LEU A 85 -11.40 -4.64 13.66
CA LEU A 85 -10.71 -5.58 12.78
C LEU A 85 -11.33 -6.98 12.81
N ASN A 86 -11.93 -7.37 13.93
CA ASN A 86 -12.67 -8.63 14.07
C ASN A 86 -14.08 -8.60 13.45
N SER A 87 -14.54 -7.48 12.91
CA SER A 87 -15.82 -7.43 12.21
C SER A 87 -15.75 -8.08 10.82
N ASP A 88 -16.88 -8.59 10.33
CA ASP A 88 -16.97 -9.31 9.05
C ASP A 88 -16.37 -8.55 7.86
N MET A 89 -16.41 -7.22 7.90
CA MET A 89 -15.85 -6.35 6.87
C MET A 89 -14.32 -6.50 6.73
N TYR A 90 -13.61 -6.74 7.83
CA TYR A 90 -12.15 -6.80 7.88
C TYR A 90 -11.61 -8.23 8.02
N ARG A 91 -12.49 -9.24 8.09
CA ARG A 91 -12.12 -10.63 8.28
C ARG A 91 -11.06 -11.12 7.29
N SER A 92 -11.18 -10.74 6.01
CA SER A 92 -10.20 -11.14 4.98
C SER A 92 -8.80 -10.54 5.19
N LEU A 93 -8.67 -9.41 5.91
CA LEU A 93 -7.38 -8.76 6.19
C LEU A 93 -6.61 -9.44 7.32
N ILE A 94 -7.33 -10.05 8.26
CA ILE A 94 -6.76 -10.70 9.46
C ILE A 94 -6.66 -12.22 9.31
N ASP A 95 -7.05 -12.75 8.15
CA ASP A 95 -7.00 -14.18 7.86
C ASP A 95 -5.54 -14.64 7.68
N PRO A 96 -5.03 -15.53 8.54
CA PRO A 96 -3.65 -16.04 8.43
C PRO A 96 -3.41 -16.82 7.14
N SER A 97 -4.47 -17.40 6.56
CA SER A 97 -4.44 -18.12 5.28
C SER A 97 -4.75 -17.22 4.08
N GLY A 98 -5.06 -15.95 4.33
CA GLY A 98 -5.33 -14.95 3.33
C GLY A 98 -4.08 -14.52 2.56
N SER A 99 -4.29 -13.99 1.37
CA SER A 99 -3.24 -13.37 0.56
C SER A 99 -3.55 -11.90 0.32
N ALA A 100 -2.50 -11.07 0.33
CA ALA A 100 -2.58 -9.67 -0.01
C ALA A 100 -1.61 -9.38 -1.16
N GLU A 101 -2.13 -8.77 -2.23
CA GLU A 101 -1.38 -8.43 -3.43
C GLU A 101 -1.45 -6.91 -3.65
N MET A 102 -0.30 -6.25 -3.75
CA MET A 102 -0.23 -4.84 -4.13
C MET A 102 -0.49 -4.72 -5.63
N MET A 103 -1.61 -4.09 -6.01
CA MET A 103 -2.02 -3.98 -7.40
C MET A 103 -1.45 -2.75 -8.09
N LYS A 104 -1.65 -1.59 -7.48
CA LYS A 104 -1.28 -0.30 -8.08
C LYS A 104 -0.73 0.62 -7.01
N THR A 105 0.42 1.20 -7.27
CA THR A 105 1.04 2.23 -6.44
C THR A 105 0.99 3.57 -7.17
N ALA A 106 0.90 4.66 -6.42
CA ALA A 106 0.93 6.02 -6.92
C ALA A 106 1.56 6.95 -5.89
N GLN A 107 2.58 7.70 -6.29
CA GLN A 107 3.08 8.84 -5.53
C GLN A 107 2.24 10.07 -5.92
N LEU A 108 1.46 10.62 -4.98
CA LEU A 108 0.62 11.79 -5.24
C LEU A 108 1.41 13.10 -5.17
N CYS A 109 2.33 13.20 -4.21
CA CYS A 109 3.28 14.31 -4.03
C CYS A 109 4.51 13.81 -3.27
N ALA A 110 5.50 14.67 -3.02
CA ALA A 110 6.80 14.27 -2.44
C ALA A 110 6.71 13.51 -1.10
N ASP A 111 5.61 13.67 -0.37
CA ASP A 111 5.35 13.12 0.95
C ASP A 111 4.09 12.22 1.02
N GLN A 112 3.42 11.95 -0.11
CA GLN A 112 2.22 11.11 -0.13
C GLN A 112 2.32 9.99 -1.15
N PHE A 113 2.19 8.78 -0.61
CA PHE A 113 2.13 7.53 -1.36
C PHE A 113 0.79 6.85 -1.13
N VAL A 114 0.23 6.27 -2.19
CA VAL A 114 -1.00 5.47 -2.15
C VAL A 114 -0.74 4.12 -2.80
N CYS A 115 -1.19 3.06 -2.15
CA CYS A 115 -1.19 1.70 -2.69
C CYS A 115 -2.60 1.10 -2.63
N PHE A 116 -3.03 0.52 -3.74
CA PHE A 116 -4.21 -0.32 -3.81
C PHE A 116 -3.81 -1.77 -3.55
N VAL A 117 -4.32 -2.33 -2.46
CA VAL A 117 -4.07 -3.71 -2.06
C VAL A 117 -5.32 -4.54 -2.32
N LYS A 118 -5.16 -5.65 -3.03
CA LYS A 118 -6.20 -6.67 -3.15
C LYS A 118 -5.98 -7.72 -2.09
N VAL A 119 -6.99 -7.91 -1.25
CA VAL A 119 -6.96 -8.91 -0.20
C VAL A 119 -7.94 -10.02 -0.55
N ARG A 120 -7.49 -11.27 -0.44
CA ARG A 120 -8.32 -12.47 -0.56
C ARG A 120 -8.23 -13.22 0.77
N GLY A 121 -9.37 -13.46 1.40
CA GLY A 121 -9.44 -14.42 2.50
C GLY A 121 -9.09 -15.83 1.99
N GLY A 122 -8.41 -16.62 2.80
CA GLY A 122 -8.29 -18.04 2.58
C GLY A 122 -9.65 -18.64 2.89
N GLY A 123 -10.32 -19.17 1.86
CA GLY A 123 -11.64 -19.75 2.02
C GLY A 123 -11.62 -20.84 3.10
N GLY A 124 -12.43 -20.63 4.14
CA GLY A 124 -12.89 -21.68 5.05
C GLY A 124 -14.33 -22.03 4.72
#